data_AF-A0A357NF32-F1
#
_entry.id   AF-A0A357NF32-F1
#
_cell.length_a   1.000
_cell.length_b   1.000
_cell.length_c   1.000
_cell.angle_alpha   90.00
_cell.angle_beta   90.00
_cell.angle_gamma   90.00
#
_symmetry.space_group_name_H-M   'P 1'
#
loop_
_entity.id
_entity.type
_entity.pdbx_description
1 polymer ?
#
loop_
_entity_poly.entity_id
_entity_poly.type
_entity_poly.pdbx_seq_one_letter_code
_entity_poly.pdbx_strand_id
1 'polypeptide(L)'
;YVALDKKLIGLIGLKEHMRPESYQAIEQLRVAGIPRIGLITGDTADAGNAVADELGIKHYWSTMKPADKMRMITGFRNKGYPVMMVGDGLNDSPALAAADVGVTMADGCPEIALHAGNVAVVGNDPRKVAQIINIGKRTNQAIHQNLSLAVGINVAGIALAAANIISPLVASLLLNLSTAGVIANSVRLLSKREPGARGRGNLDLQHFSIAPKQATLRLPGEGATPPRADFPSPGWHTVPCETLCSRLAVSPRYGLGGHEVITRRSKYGLNALAEGKRVGFWELLKNQFKDFMVQVLLGAAGVSLILGKTKDALLTMAIVLANAVLGVVQERRSERSILALQKMAAPTARVIRGGRRCQIKAEELVPGDIIVLEAGDRVPADARLLTAYQCEVEESSLTGESVPVNKFIDILRLEDGIKDVPLGDRKNMCYMGSTIVYGHGLAVITETGMNT
;
A
#
# COMPACT_ATOMS: atom_id res chain seq x y z
N TYR A 1 -35.33 -9.42 29.95
CA TYR A 1 -36.72 -9.62 30.41
C TYR A 1 -37.34 -8.27 30.71
N VAL A 2 -38.67 -8.18 30.75
CA VAL A 2 -39.42 -6.97 31.10
C VAL A 2 -40.11 -7.21 32.43
N ALA A 3 -39.93 -6.30 33.37
CA ALA A 3 -40.56 -6.35 34.69
C ALA A 3 -41.21 -4.99 35.01
N LEU A 4 -42.38 -5.04 35.63
CA LEU A 4 -43.11 -3.88 36.16
C LEU A 4 -43.51 -4.20 37.60
N ASP A 5 -43.36 -3.25 38.52
CA ASP A 5 -43.65 -3.42 39.95
C ASP A 5 -43.00 -4.67 40.59
N LYS A 6 -41.75 -4.95 40.20
CA LYS A 6 -40.99 -6.14 40.63
C LYS A 6 -41.63 -7.48 40.26
N LYS A 7 -42.65 -7.50 39.40
CA LYS A 7 -43.18 -8.71 38.77
C LYS A 7 -42.62 -8.85 37.36
N LEU A 8 -42.10 -10.04 37.07
CA LEU A 8 -41.69 -10.43 35.72
C LEU A 8 -42.95 -10.50 34.85
N ILE A 9 -43.04 -9.65 33.83
CA ILE A 9 -44.22 -9.57 32.93
C ILE A 9 -43.90 -10.03 31.50
N GLY A 10 -42.62 -10.22 31.15
CA GLY A 10 -42.25 -10.77 29.86
C GLY A 10 -40.77 -11.12 29.74
N LEU A 11 -40.44 -11.96 28.77
CA LEU A 11 -39.07 -12.27 28.38
C LEU A 11 -38.85 -11.73 26.96
N ILE A 12 -37.70 -11.11 26.73
CA ILE A 12 -37.25 -10.72 25.40
C ILE A 12 -36.15 -11.71 25.03
N GLY A 13 -36.39 -12.50 23.98
CA GLY A 13 -35.40 -13.39 23.39
C GLY A 13 -34.87 -12.77 22.10
N LEU A 14 -33.55 -12.75 21.94
CA LEU A 14 -32.88 -12.42 20.69
C LEU A 14 -32.41 -13.74 20.07
N LYS A 15 -32.83 -14.02 18.84
CA LYS A 15 -32.34 -15.13 18.04
C LYS A 15 -31.67 -14.56 16.81
N GLU A 16 -30.36 -14.71 16.73
CA GLU A 16 -29.61 -14.35 15.53
C GLU A 16 -29.82 -15.43 14.46
N HIS A 17 -29.92 -15.00 13.21
CA HIS A 17 -30.08 -15.88 12.05
C HIS A 17 -28.87 -15.76 11.15
N MET A 18 -28.38 -16.90 10.67
CA MET A 18 -27.27 -16.92 9.72
C MET A 18 -27.69 -16.35 8.37
N ARG A 19 -26.81 -15.53 7.80
CA ARG A 19 -26.97 -14.96 6.46
C ARG A 19 -26.94 -16.08 5.40
N PRO A 20 -27.86 -16.13 4.42
CA PRO A 20 -27.86 -17.13 3.35
C PRO A 20 -26.53 -17.23 2.60
N GLU A 21 -25.82 -16.10 2.48
CA GLU A 21 -24.52 -15.99 1.84
C GLU A 21 -23.45 -16.82 2.55
N SER A 22 -23.54 -16.99 3.87
CA SER A 22 -22.59 -17.80 4.65
C SER A 22 -22.69 -19.29 4.28
N TYR A 23 -23.90 -19.80 4.09
CA TYR A 23 -24.12 -21.17 3.62
C TYR A 23 -23.53 -21.39 2.23
N GLN A 24 -23.83 -20.46 1.31
CA GLN A 24 -23.33 -20.49 -0.07
C GLN A 24 -21.80 -20.45 -0.10
N ALA A 25 -21.17 -19.64 0.75
CA ALA A 25 -19.72 -19.54 0.82
C ALA A 25 -19.08 -20.88 1.25
N ILE A 26 -19.59 -21.50 2.32
CA ILE A 26 -19.07 -22.79 2.80
C ILE A 26 -19.26 -23.90 1.77
N GLU A 27 -20.41 -23.93 1.10
CA GLU A 27 -20.66 -24.90 0.02
C GLU A 27 -19.70 -24.69 -1.16
N GLN A 28 -19.51 -23.44 -1.61
CA GLN A 28 -18.58 -23.11 -2.68
C GLN A 28 -17.13 -23.48 -2.32
N LEU A 29 -16.73 -23.32 -1.05
CA LEU A 29 -15.41 -23.75 -0.57
C LEU A 29 -15.25 -25.27 -0.63
N ARG A 30 -16.29 -26.03 -0.25
CA ARG A 30 -16.29 -27.50 -0.36
C ARG A 30 -16.22 -27.95 -1.82
N VAL A 31 -17.01 -27.34 -2.70
CA VAL A 31 -16.99 -27.61 -4.16
C VAL A 31 -15.64 -27.23 -4.77
N ALA A 32 -15.03 -26.15 -4.28
CA ALA A 32 -13.68 -25.77 -4.66
C ALA A 32 -12.61 -26.73 -4.13
N GLY A 33 -12.95 -27.82 -3.45
CA GLY A 33 -12.01 -28.83 -2.98
C GLY A 33 -11.26 -28.43 -1.70
N ILE A 34 -11.87 -27.61 -0.84
CA ILE A 34 -11.35 -27.30 0.50
C ILE A 34 -12.23 -28.05 1.53
N PRO A 35 -11.86 -29.30 1.90
CA PRO A 35 -12.67 -30.11 2.80
C PRO A 35 -12.45 -29.77 4.29
N ARG A 36 -11.32 -29.13 4.63
CA ARG A 36 -10.93 -28.83 6.01
C ARG A 36 -11.21 -27.35 6.32
N ILE A 37 -12.45 -27.07 6.64
CA ILE A 37 -12.92 -25.74 7.06
C ILE A 37 -13.08 -25.76 8.58
N GLY A 38 -12.58 -24.71 9.25
CA GLY A 38 -12.68 -24.57 10.69
C GLY A 38 -13.28 -23.22 11.10
N LEU A 39 -14.04 -23.20 12.20
CA LEU A 39 -14.62 -21.99 12.81
C LEU A 39 -13.86 -21.63 14.08
N ILE A 40 -13.42 -20.38 14.22
CA ILE A 40 -12.72 -19.89 15.41
C ILE A 40 -13.49 -18.68 15.93
N THR A 41 -14.10 -18.78 17.11
CA THR A 41 -14.86 -17.68 17.72
C THR A 41 -14.40 -17.37 19.14
N GLY A 42 -14.53 -16.09 19.50
CA GLY A 42 -14.39 -15.62 20.89
C GLY A 42 -15.68 -15.81 21.70
N ASP A 43 -16.79 -16.17 21.06
CA ASP A 43 -18.08 -16.34 21.70
C ASP A 43 -18.12 -17.55 22.65
N THR A 44 -19.20 -17.62 23.43
CA THR A 44 -19.47 -18.76 24.30
C THR A 44 -19.51 -20.08 23.52
N ALA A 45 -19.18 -21.18 24.19
CA ALA A 45 -19.20 -22.51 23.58
C ALA A 45 -20.54 -22.83 22.92
N ASP A 46 -21.66 -22.54 23.59
CA ASP A 46 -23.00 -22.81 23.07
C ASP A 46 -23.31 -22.04 21.78
N ALA A 47 -22.94 -20.76 21.72
CA ALA A 47 -23.12 -19.94 20.52
C ALA A 47 -22.25 -20.44 19.36
N GLY A 48 -20.97 -20.75 19.61
CA GLY A 48 -20.07 -21.26 18.58
C GLY A 48 -20.47 -22.63 18.05
N ASN A 49 -20.94 -23.52 18.93
CA ASN A 49 -21.44 -24.86 18.55
C ASN A 49 -22.66 -24.74 17.64
N ALA A 50 -23.63 -23.90 18.01
CA ALA A 50 -24.84 -23.69 17.22
C ALA A 50 -24.52 -23.19 15.80
N VAL A 51 -23.60 -22.23 15.65
CA VAL A 51 -23.17 -21.72 14.34
C VAL A 51 -22.43 -22.78 13.53
N ALA A 52 -21.54 -23.55 14.18
CA ALA A 52 -20.79 -24.60 13.51
C ALA A 52 -21.71 -25.72 12.99
N ASP A 53 -22.67 -26.17 13.80
CA ASP A 53 -23.64 -27.19 13.43
C ASP A 53 -24.56 -26.71 12.30
N GLU A 54 -25.05 -25.47 12.40
CA GLU A 54 -25.91 -24.85 11.39
C GLU A 54 -25.20 -24.74 10.02
N LEU A 55 -23.90 -24.44 10.00
CA LEU A 55 -23.09 -24.39 8.76
C LEU A 55 -22.49 -25.75 8.34
N GLY A 56 -22.64 -26.80 9.16
CA GLY A 56 -22.03 -28.11 8.97
C GLY A 56 -20.50 -28.11 9.03
N ILE A 57 -19.91 -27.24 9.86
CA ILE A 57 -18.47 -27.14 10.07
C ILE A 57 -18.05 -28.11 11.19
N LYS A 58 -17.27 -29.14 10.83
CA LYS A 58 -16.88 -30.21 11.77
C LYS A 58 -15.81 -29.81 12.79
N HIS A 59 -15.07 -28.75 12.53
CA HIS A 59 -13.97 -28.31 13.37
C HIS A 59 -14.25 -26.89 13.84
N TYR A 60 -14.43 -26.71 15.15
CA TYR A 60 -14.68 -25.39 15.70
C TYR A 60 -13.99 -25.24 17.05
N TRP A 61 -13.65 -23.99 17.38
CA TRP A 61 -13.04 -23.61 18.64
C TRP A 61 -13.71 -22.32 19.13
N SER A 62 -14.28 -22.38 20.33
CA SER A 62 -15.03 -21.29 20.95
C SER A 62 -14.29 -20.73 22.16
N THR A 63 -14.69 -19.55 22.62
CA THR A 63 -14.11 -18.89 23.80
C THR A 63 -12.60 -18.64 23.64
N MET A 64 -12.16 -18.41 22.40
CA MET A 64 -10.76 -18.23 22.05
C MET A 64 -10.33 -16.77 22.20
N LYS A 65 -9.23 -16.51 22.92
CA LYS A 65 -8.63 -15.17 22.98
C LYS A 65 -7.80 -14.90 21.71
N PRO A 66 -7.52 -13.64 21.35
CA PRO A 66 -6.72 -13.32 20.17
C PRO A 66 -5.36 -14.05 20.10
N ALA A 67 -4.67 -14.19 21.24
CA ALA A 67 -3.41 -14.94 21.33
C ALA A 67 -3.58 -16.45 21.06
N ASP A 68 -4.70 -17.04 21.47
CA ASP A 68 -5.00 -18.46 21.26
C ASP A 68 -5.27 -18.76 19.79
N LYS A 69 -5.97 -17.84 19.09
CA LYS A 69 -6.19 -17.92 17.65
C LYS A 69 -4.86 -17.96 16.90
N MET A 70 -3.95 -17.02 17.19
CA MET A 70 -2.64 -16.95 16.56
C MET A 70 -1.80 -18.21 16.84
N ARG A 71 -1.75 -18.69 18.09
CA ARG A 71 -1.03 -19.92 18.45
C ARG A 71 -1.55 -21.13 17.67
N MET A 72 -2.86 -21.21 17.47
CA MET A 72 -3.46 -22.31 16.72
C MET A 72 -3.08 -22.28 15.24
N ILE A 73 -3.14 -21.11 14.60
CA ILE A 73 -2.71 -20.92 13.20
C ILE A 73 -1.24 -21.33 13.03
N THR A 74 -0.36 -20.82 13.88
CA THR A 74 1.07 -21.18 13.88
C THR A 74 1.27 -22.68 14.11
N GLY A 75 0.47 -23.30 14.97
CA GLY A 75 0.49 -24.75 15.22
C GLY A 75 0.14 -25.58 13.98
N PHE A 76 -0.83 -25.15 13.17
CA PHE A 76 -1.16 -25.81 11.91
C PHE A 76 -0.07 -25.62 10.85
N ARG A 77 0.50 -24.41 10.76
CA ARG A 77 1.61 -24.13 9.83
C ARG A 77 2.86 -24.93 10.17
N ASN A 78 3.20 -25.05 11.45
CA ASN A 78 4.35 -25.86 11.91
C ASN A 78 4.18 -27.35 11.61
N LYS A 79 2.94 -27.83 11.43
CA LYS A 79 2.63 -29.19 10.97
C LYS A 79 2.67 -29.34 9.45
N GLY A 80 3.04 -28.30 8.71
CA GLY A 80 3.15 -28.28 7.25
C GLY A 80 1.83 -28.06 6.51
N TYR A 81 0.76 -27.66 7.20
CA TYR A 81 -0.50 -27.32 6.54
C TYR A 81 -0.47 -25.88 6.05
N PRO A 82 -0.80 -25.61 4.77
CA PRO A 82 -1.05 -24.25 4.32
C PRO A 82 -2.36 -23.74 4.93
N VAL A 83 -2.30 -22.61 5.63
CA VAL A 83 -3.43 -22.06 6.37
C VAL A 83 -3.88 -20.75 5.75
N MET A 84 -5.16 -20.71 5.36
CA MET A 84 -5.86 -19.47 5.04
C MET A 84 -6.76 -19.10 6.22
N MET A 85 -6.62 -17.87 6.74
CA MET A 85 -7.48 -17.35 7.81
C MET A 85 -8.34 -16.23 7.25
N VAL A 86 -9.62 -16.20 7.62
CA VAL A 86 -10.57 -15.15 7.25
C VAL A 86 -11.06 -14.49 8.54
N GLY A 87 -11.02 -13.16 8.61
CA GLY A 87 -11.40 -12.43 9.84
C GLY A 87 -11.78 -10.97 9.58
N ASP A 88 -12.21 -10.31 10.65
CA ASP A 88 -12.68 -8.91 10.65
C ASP A 88 -11.55 -7.86 10.58
N GLY A 89 -10.30 -8.30 10.76
CA GLY A 89 -9.10 -7.47 10.64
C GLY A 89 -8.67 -6.75 11.91
N LEU A 90 -9.61 -6.37 12.79
CA LEU A 90 -9.27 -5.65 14.03
C LEU A 90 -8.87 -6.60 15.16
N ASN A 91 -9.71 -7.61 15.44
CA ASN A 91 -9.49 -8.56 16.53
C ASN A 91 -8.61 -9.74 16.11
N ASP A 92 -8.64 -10.05 14.82
CA ASP A 92 -7.96 -11.21 14.23
C ASP A 92 -6.60 -10.87 13.61
N SER A 93 -6.14 -9.61 13.66
CA SER A 93 -4.89 -9.15 13.03
C SER A 93 -3.68 -10.04 13.31
N PRO A 94 -3.35 -10.41 14.57
CA PRO A 94 -2.20 -11.28 14.84
C PRO A 94 -2.33 -12.67 14.20
N ALA A 95 -3.54 -13.22 14.13
CA ALA A 95 -3.80 -14.55 13.58
C ALA A 95 -3.85 -14.54 12.04
N LEU A 96 -4.37 -13.45 11.45
CA LEU A 96 -4.34 -13.18 10.01
C LEU A 96 -2.90 -13.01 9.50
N ALA A 97 -2.06 -12.26 10.23
CA ALA A 97 -0.65 -12.09 9.90
C ALA A 97 0.16 -13.38 10.06
N ALA A 98 -0.23 -14.25 10.98
CA ALA A 98 0.41 -15.54 11.20
C ALA A 98 0.03 -16.61 10.15
N ALA A 99 -1.08 -16.44 9.42
CA ALA A 99 -1.51 -17.35 8.37
C ALA A 99 -0.60 -17.29 7.11
N ASP A 100 -0.66 -18.31 6.25
CA ASP A 100 -0.01 -18.22 4.93
C ASP A 100 -0.75 -17.25 4.01
N VAL A 101 -2.08 -17.21 4.17
CA VAL A 101 -2.95 -16.21 3.52
C VAL A 101 -3.96 -15.69 4.53
N GLY A 102 -3.74 -14.49 5.05
CA GLY A 102 -4.73 -13.74 5.84
C GLY A 102 -5.68 -12.99 4.91
N VAL A 103 -6.99 -13.24 5.05
CA VAL A 103 -8.05 -12.56 4.29
C VAL A 103 -8.90 -11.75 5.25
N THR A 104 -8.88 -10.43 5.08
CA THR A 104 -9.65 -9.53 5.91
C THR A 104 -10.96 -9.14 5.23
N MET A 105 -12.08 -9.19 5.96
CA MET A 105 -13.39 -8.69 5.52
C MET A 105 -13.72 -7.42 6.28
N ALA A 106 -13.84 -6.28 5.57
CA ALA A 106 -14.18 -5.01 6.20
C ALA A 106 -15.31 -4.29 5.45
N ASP A 107 -16.28 -3.80 6.19
CA ASP A 107 -17.28 -2.84 5.70
C ASP A 107 -16.69 -1.42 5.82
N GLY A 108 -16.07 -0.95 4.73
CA GLY A 108 -15.41 0.37 4.67
C GLY A 108 -13.96 0.35 5.16
N CYS A 109 -13.12 1.14 4.46
CA CYS A 109 -11.66 1.28 4.63
C CYS A 109 -10.82 -0.01 4.45
N PRO A 110 -10.47 -0.37 3.19
CA PRO A 110 -9.52 -1.45 2.89
C PRO A 110 -8.12 -1.25 3.52
N GLU A 111 -7.74 -0.01 3.87
CA GLU A 111 -6.40 0.33 4.37
C GLU A 111 -6.07 -0.33 5.73
N ILE A 112 -7.01 -0.34 6.68
CA ILE A 112 -6.84 -1.02 7.99
C ILE A 112 -6.78 -2.55 7.81
N ALA A 113 -7.51 -3.07 6.83
CA ALA A 113 -7.61 -4.48 6.52
C ALA A 113 -6.32 -5.06 5.88
N LEU A 114 -5.54 -4.23 5.19
CA LEU A 114 -4.28 -4.59 4.52
C LEU A 114 -3.08 -4.70 5.47
N HIS A 115 -3.11 -3.99 6.60
CA HIS A 115 -2.06 -4.11 7.62
C HIS A 115 -2.21 -5.40 8.45
N ALA A 116 -3.41 -5.96 8.53
CA ALA A 116 -3.73 -7.17 9.29
C ALA A 116 -3.58 -8.47 8.48
N GLY A 117 -3.71 -8.43 7.14
CA GLY A 117 -3.76 -9.62 6.28
C GLY A 117 -3.16 -9.42 4.89
N ASN A 118 -3.08 -10.48 4.09
CA ASN A 118 -2.51 -10.44 2.73
C ASN A 118 -3.52 -9.99 1.66
N VAL A 119 -4.80 -10.24 1.90
CA VAL A 119 -5.89 -9.94 0.94
C VAL A 119 -6.99 -9.21 1.68
N ALA A 120 -7.35 -8.00 1.24
CA ALA A 120 -8.51 -7.27 1.74
C ALA A 120 -9.70 -7.47 0.81
N VAL A 121 -10.84 -7.87 1.37
CA VAL A 121 -12.12 -7.99 0.68
C VAL A 121 -13.02 -6.85 1.12
N VAL A 122 -13.31 -5.94 0.19
CA VAL A 122 -14.23 -4.83 0.47
C VAL A 122 -15.66 -5.34 0.53
N GLY A 123 -16.31 -5.07 1.66
CA GLY A 123 -17.68 -5.49 1.97
C GLY A 123 -17.75 -6.87 2.62
N ASN A 124 -18.78 -7.06 3.44
CA ASN A 124 -18.95 -8.24 4.30
C ASN A 124 -19.70 -9.41 3.63
N ASP A 125 -19.31 -9.76 2.40
CA ASP A 125 -19.87 -10.92 1.66
C ASP A 125 -18.90 -12.12 1.68
N PRO A 126 -19.20 -13.19 2.42
CA PRO A 126 -18.30 -14.33 2.57
C PRO A 126 -18.07 -15.13 1.28
N ARG A 127 -18.96 -15.00 0.28
CA ARG A 127 -18.82 -15.71 -1.01
C ARG A 127 -17.59 -15.26 -1.78
N LYS A 128 -17.12 -14.04 -1.55
CA LYS A 128 -15.91 -13.49 -2.19
C LYS A 128 -14.65 -14.29 -1.85
N VAL A 129 -14.59 -14.95 -0.69
CA VAL A 129 -13.45 -15.83 -0.33
C VAL A 129 -13.36 -17.02 -1.27
N ALA A 130 -14.50 -17.66 -1.55
CA ALA A 130 -14.55 -18.76 -2.50
C ALA A 130 -14.17 -18.29 -3.92
N GLN A 131 -14.58 -17.08 -4.32
CA GLN A 131 -14.17 -16.47 -5.57
C GLN A 131 -12.65 -16.26 -5.65
N ILE A 132 -12.01 -15.73 -4.59
CA ILE A 132 -10.55 -15.55 -4.51
C ILE A 132 -9.83 -16.88 -4.76
N ILE A 133 -10.25 -17.95 -4.11
CA ILE A 133 -9.64 -19.28 -4.27
C ILE A 133 -9.80 -19.77 -5.71
N ASN A 134 -10.98 -19.61 -6.31
CA ASN A 134 -11.23 -20.05 -7.68
C ASN A 134 -10.39 -19.26 -8.71
N ILE A 135 -10.28 -17.94 -8.51
CA ILE A 135 -9.39 -17.08 -9.32
C ILE A 135 -7.94 -17.56 -9.18
N GLY A 136 -7.47 -17.78 -7.94
CA GLY A 136 -6.13 -18.29 -7.68
C GLY A 136 -5.85 -19.62 -8.40
N LYS A 137 -6.79 -20.57 -8.38
CA LYS A 137 -6.66 -21.85 -9.10
C LYS A 137 -6.56 -21.67 -10.61
N ARG A 138 -7.40 -20.82 -11.20
CA ARG A 138 -7.37 -20.54 -12.64
C ARG A 138 -6.07 -19.86 -13.07
N THR A 139 -5.60 -18.90 -12.26
CA THR A 139 -4.31 -18.24 -12.48
C THR A 139 -3.16 -19.25 -12.42
N ASN A 140 -3.15 -20.12 -11.41
CA ASN A 140 -2.10 -21.12 -11.28
C ASN A 140 -2.12 -22.13 -12.45
N GLN A 141 -3.30 -22.56 -12.88
CA GLN A 141 -3.45 -23.42 -14.05
C GLN A 141 -2.90 -22.76 -15.31
N ALA A 142 -3.16 -21.46 -15.51
CA ALA A 142 -2.64 -20.72 -16.65
C ALA A 142 -1.12 -20.51 -16.58
N ILE A 143 -0.55 -20.30 -15.39
CA ILE A 143 0.92 -20.25 -15.19
C ILE A 143 1.54 -21.58 -15.62
N HIS A 144 1.00 -22.71 -15.16
CA HIS A 144 1.49 -24.03 -15.56
C HIS A 144 1.36 -24.27 -17.07
N GLN A 145 0.24 -23.86 -17.68
CA GLN A 145 0.06 -23.92 -19.14
C GLN A 145 1.11 -23.09 -19.88
N ASN A 146 1.31 -21.84 -19.46
CA ASN A 146 2.30 -20.95 -20.06
C ASN A 146 3.72 -21.49 -19.94
N LEU A 147 4.08 -22.02 -18.76
CA LEU A 147 5.39 -22.63 -18.54
C LEU A 147 5.56 -23.89 -19.39
N SER A 148 4.54 -24.74 -19.47
CA SER A 148 4.59 -25.96 -20.29
C SER A 148 4.73 -25.65 -21.78
N LEU A 149 4.02 -24.62 -22.27
CA LEU A 149 4.08 -24.18 -23.66
C LEU A 149 5.44 -23.56 -23.97
N ALA A 150 5.93 -22.66 -23.10
CA ALA A 150 7.22 -22.01 -23.24
C ALA A 150 8.36 -23.03 -23.25
N VAL A 151 8.45 -23.86 -22.21
CA VAL A 151 9.51 -24.86 -22.09
C VAL A 151 9.42 -25.90 -23.21
N GLY A 152 8.21 -26.41 -23.51
CA GLY A 152 8.00 -27.44 -24.52
C GLY A 152 8.45 -26.99 -25.91
N ILE A 153 7.96 -25.84 -26.39
CA ILE A 153 8.31 -25.31 -27.72
C ILE A 153 9.79 -24.94 -27.80
N ASN A 154 10.34 -24.33 -26.73
CA ASN A 154 11.72 -23.86 -26.75
C ASN A 154 12.72 -25.04 -26.74
N VAL A 155 12.49 -26.05 -25.89
CA VAL A 155 13.33 -27.25 -25.84
C VAL A 155 13.23 -28.02 -27.15
N ALA A 156 12.03 -28.20 -27.70
CA ALA A 156 11.84 -28.88 -28.99
C ALA A 156 12.52 -28.11 -30.14
N GLY A 157 12.35 -26.79 -30.19
CA GLY A 157 12.97 -25.94 -31.21
C GLY A 157 14.50 -25.99 -31.17
N ILE A 158 15.10 -25.93 -29.97
CA ILE A 158 16.56 -26.06 -29.80
C ILE A 158 17.03 -27.47 -30.21
N ALA A 159 16.34 -28.53 -29.77
CA ALA A 159 16.72 -29.90 -30.10
C ALA A 159 16.66 -30.19 -31.60
N LEU A 160 15.61 -29.74 -32.28
CA LEU A 160 15.46 -29.90 -33.74
C LEU A 160 16.51 -29.09 -34.51
N ALA A 161 16.87 -27.89 -34.03
CA ALA A 161 17.94 -27.09 -34.63
C ALA A 161 19.31 -27.73 -34.43
N ALA A 162 19.59 -28.26 -33.23
CA ALA A 162 20.83 -28.96 -32.93
C ALA A 162 20.99 -30.26 -33.74
N ALA A 163 19.88 -30.96 -34.00
CA ALA A 163 19.82 -32.11 -34.90
C ALA A 163 19.87 -31.74 -36.39
N ASN A 164 19.97 -30.44 -36.72
CA ASN A 164 20.00 -29.90 -38.07
C ASN A 164 18.75 -30.23 -38.91
N ILE A 165 17.62 -30.54 -38.24
CA ILE A 165 16.32 -30.84 -38.88
C ILE A 165 15.63 -29.55 -39.29
N ILE A 166 15.75 -28.50 -38.47
CA ILE A 166 15.23 -27.16 -38.77
C ILE A 166 16.37 -26.14 -38.75
N SER A 167 16.26 -25.09 -39.56
CA SER A 167 17.26 -24.03 -39.55
C SER A 167 17.21 -23.21 -38.25
N PRO A 168 18.32 -22.59 -37.82
CA PRO A 168 18.34 -21.70 -36.66
C PRO A 168 17.33 -20.54 -36.76
N LEU A 169 17.01 -20.09 -37.97
CA LEU A 169 16.03 -19.04 -38.21
C LEU A 169 14.60 -19.53 -37.92
N VAL A 170 14.25 -20.75 -38.33
CA VAL A 170 12.94 -21.36 -38.03
C VAL A 170 12.81 -21.62 -36.53
N ALA A 171 13.88 -22.07 -35.86
CA ALA A 171 13.90 -22.24 -34.41
C ALA A 171 13.68 -20.90 -33.67
N SER A 172 14.34 -19.83 -34.11
CA SER A 172 14.15 -18.47 -33.59
C SER A 172 12.70 -17.97 -33.79
N LEU A 173 12.09 -18.28 -34.92
CA LEU A 173 10.68 -17.93 -35.18
C LEU A 173 9.73 -18.66 -34.24
N LEU A 174 9.94 -19.97 -34.00
CA LEU A 174 9.15 -20.77 -33.05
C LEU A 174 9.26 -20.25 -31.61
N LEU A 175 10.45 -19.81 -31.21
CA LEU A 175 10.68 -19.15 -29.92
C LEU A 175 9.83 -17.88 -29.77
N ASN A 176 9.82 -17.02 -30.79
CA ASN A 176 9.02 -15.79 -30.77
C ASN A 176 7.50 -16.07 -30.78
N LEU A 177 7.05 -17.08 -31.53
CA LEU A 177 5.65 -17.54 -31.55
C LEU A 177 5.22 -18.09 -30.18
N SER A 178 6.11 -18.80 -29.49
CA SER A 178 5.90 -19.28 -28.12
C SER A 178 5.65 -18.12 -27.16
N THR A 179 6.49 -17.08 -27.21
CA THR A 179 6.30 -15.86 -26.41
C THR A 179 4.96 -15.17 -26.71
N ALA A 180 4.59 -15.04 -27.98
CA ALA A 180 3.30 -14.47 -28.37
C ALA A 180 2.12 -15.31 -27.84
N GLY A 181 2.22 -16.65 -27.87
CA GLY A 181 1.22 -17.56 -27.32
C GLY A 181 1.04 -17.42 -25.81
N VAL A 182 2.15 -17.32 -25.06
CA VAL A 182 2.13 -17.07 -23.60
C VAL A 182 1.45 -15.74 -23.27
N ILE A 183 1.76 -14.68 -24.03
CA ILE A 183 1.14 -13.36 -23.85
C ILE A 183 -0.37 -13.45 -24.13
N ALA A 184 -0.77 -14.07 -25.24
CA ALA A 184 -2.19 -14.22 -25.60
C ALA A 184 -2.98 -15.00 -24.55
N ASN A 185 -2.43 -16.11 -24.05
CA ASN A 185 -3.07 -16.90 -22.99
C ASN A 185 -3.18 -16.13 -21.67
N SER A 186 -2.19 -15.30 -21.35
CA SER A 186 -2.21 -14.46 -20.16
C SER A 186 -3.26 -13.34 -20.26
N VAL A 187 -3.40 -12.69 -21.42
CA VAL A 187 -4.41 -11.64 -21.66
C VAL A 187 -5.83 -12.21 -21.59
N ARG A 188 -6.04 -13.47 -21.99
CA ARG A 188 -7.35 -14.14 -21.89
C ARG A 188 -7.89 -14.18 -20.45
N LEU A 189 -7.03 -14.27 -19.44
CA LEU A 189 -7.44 -14.24 -18.03
C LEU A 189 -8.02 -12.87 -17.63
N LEU A 190 -7.48 -11.79 -18.20
CA LEU A 190 -7.92 -10.41 -17.94
C LEU A 190 -9.18 -10.05 -18.74
N SER A 191 -9.37 -10.67 -19.91
CA SER A 191 -10.43 -10.30 -20.86
C SER A 191 -11.80 -10.94 -20.60
N LYS A 192 -11.95 -11.84 -19.61
CA LYS A 192 -13.27 -12.37 -19.24
C LYS A 192 -14.10 -11.31 -18.51
N ARG A 193 -14.70 -10.40 -19.28
CA ARG A 193 -15.97 -9.76 -18.91
C ARG A 193 -17.02 -10.86 -18.83
N GLU A 194 -17.67 -11.04 -17.68
CA GLU A 194 -18.83 -11.92 -17.59
C GLU A 194 -19.94 -11.42 -18.52
N PRO A 195 -20.35 -12.19 -19.54
CA PRO A 195 -21.50 -11.84 -20.36
C PRO A 195 -22.76 -12.25 -19.58
N GLY A 196 -23.40 -11.30 -18.90
CA GLY A 196 -24.70 -11.56 -18.26
C GLY A 196 -25.19 -10.63 -17.15
N ALA A 197 -24.36 -9.75 -16.56
CA ALA A 197 -24.77 -9.00 -15.37
C ALA A 197 -25.41 -7.62 -15.68
N ARG A 198 -26.64 -7.61 -16.23
CA ARG A 198 -27.58 -6.52 -15.95
C ARG A 198 -28.24 -6.82 -14.61
N GLY A 199 -27.58 -6.42 -13.52
CA GLY A 199 -28.13 -6.50 -12.17
C GLY A 199 -27.16 -7.09 -11.15
N ARG A 200 -26.69 -6.21 -10.25
CA ARG A 200 -25.96 -6.47 -8.99
C ARG A 200 -24.64 -7.24 -9.08
N GLY A 201 -23.57 -6.50 -8.78
CA GLY A 201 -22.27 -7.03 -8.37
C GLY A 201 -21.20 -6.92 -9.45
N ASN A 202 -20.77 -5.70 -9.78
CA ASN A 202 -19.51 -5.51 -10.51
C ASN A 202 -18.39 -6.19 -9.71
N LEU A 203 -17.68 -7.15 -10.32
CA LEU A 203 -16.38 -7.58 -9.82
C LEU A 203 -15.37 -6.47 -10.17
N ASP A 204 -15.41 -5.42 -9.37
CA ASP A 204 -14.50 -4.29 -9.52
C ASP A 204 -13.19 -4.62 -8.81
N LEU A 205 -12.14 -4.90 -9.59
CA LEU A 205 -10.80 -5.22 -9.09
C LEU A 205 -10.19 -4.07 -8.27
N GLN A 206 -10.76 -2.86 -8.33
CA GLN A 206 -10.40 -1.74 -7.43
C GLN A 206 -10.72 -2.04 -5.96
N HIS A 207 -11.55 -3.06 -5.68
CA HIS A 207 -11.92 -3.49 -4.34
C HIS A 207 -10.99 -4.57 -3.77
N PHE A 208 -9.93 -4.94 -4.50
CA PHE A 208 -8.92 -5.90 -4.05
C PHE A 208 -7.55 -5.23 -4.09
N SER A 209 -7.08 -4.77 -2.94
CA SER A 209 -5.71 -4.28 -2.78
C SER A 209 -4.81 -5.43 -2.36
N ILE A 210 -3.65 -5.58 -3.03
CA ILE A 210 -2.59 -6.52 -2.64
C ILE A 210 -1.48 -5.67 -2.03
N ALA A 211 -1.24 -5.81 -0.73
CA ALA A 211 -0.10 -5.15 -0.09
C ALA A 211 1.17 -5.98 -0.37
N PRO A 212 2.24 -5.40 -0.96
CA PRO A 212 3.52 -6.09 -1.04
C PRO A 212 4.07 -6.29 0.38
N LYS A 213 4.58 -7.50 0.67
CA LYS A 213 5.37 -7.77 1.88
C LYS A 213 6.63 -6.90 1.83
N GLN A 214 6.64 -5.81 2.62
CA GLN A 214 7.78 -4.92 2.86
C GLN A 214 8.57 -4.53 1.59
N ALA A 215 8.08 -3.55 0.84
CA ALA A 215 8.94 -2.76 -0.03
C ALA A 215 9.42 -1.54 0.76
N THR A 216 10.60 -1.64 1.39
CA THR A 216 11.36 -0.49 1.88
C THR A 216 11.71 0.39 0.69
N LEU A 217 10.87 1.39 0.43
CA LEU A 217 11.08 2.33 -0.66
C LEU A 217 12.22 3.28 -0.26
N ARG A 218 13.46 2.93 -0.58
CA ARG A 218 14.59 3.88 -0.51
C ARG A 218 14.35 4.96 -1.58
N LEU A 219 14.14 6.19 -1.12
CA LEU A 219 14.06 7.36 -1.99
C LEU A 219 15.47 7.61 -2.59
N PRO A 220 15.61 7.84 -3.90
CA PRO A 220 16.90 8.19 -4.48
C PRO A 220 17.23 9.64 -4.12
N GLY A 221 18.27 9.84 -3.30
CA GLY A 221 18.71 11.19 -2.89
C GLY A 221 19.41 11.31 -1.53
N GLU A 222 19.83 10.21 -0.90
CA GLU A 222 20.71 10.27 0.27
C GLU A 222 22.09 10.81 -0.15
N GLY A 223 22.36 12.08 0.17
CA GLY A 223 23.66 12.69 -0.10
C GLY A 223 23.72 14.20 -0.04
N ALA A 224 22.60 14.91 0.14
CA ALA A 224 22.63 16.36 0.36
C ALA A 224 21.58 16.75 1.38
N THR A 225 22.00 16.90 2.64
CA THR A 225 21.31 17.75 3.61
C THR A 225 21.31 19.17 3.04
N PRO A 226 20.16 19.74 2.65
CA PRO A 226 20.14 21.16 2.36
C PRO A 226 20.48 21.90 3.66
N PRO A 227 21.23 23.01 3.61
CA PRO A 227 21.48 23.81 4.79
C PRO A 227 20.12 24.31 5.29
N ARG A 228 19.69 23.83 6.47
CA ARG A 228 18.58 24.43 7.20
C ARG A 228 19.01 25.86 7.52
N ALA A 229 18.43 26.81 6.80
CA ALA A 229 18.53 28.21 7.16
C ALA A 229 18.02 28.38 8.59
N ASP A 230 18.73 29.18 9.38
CA ASP A 230 18.38 29.58 10.74
C ASP A 230 16.98 30.25 10.76
N PHE A 231 15.94 29.43 10.83
CA PHE A 231 14.59 29.88 11.11
C PHE A 231 14.29 29.59 12.58
N PRO A 232 13.86 30.58 13.38
CA PRO A 232 13.34 30.32 14.70
C PRO A 232 12.00 29.59 14.52
N SER A 233 12.02 28.25 14.53
CA SER A 233 10.80 27.46 14.62
C SER A 233 10.04 27.94 15.86
N PRO A 234 8.74 28.29 15.77
CA PRO A 234 7.98 28.63 16.95
C PRO A 234 8.07 27.43 17.87
N GLY A 235 8.44 27.60 19.14
CA GLY A 235 8.60 26.50 20.09
C GLY A 235 7.29 25.76 20.40
N TRP A 236 6.68 25.11 19.40
CA TRP A 236 5.42 24.40 19.53
C TRP A 236 5.50 23.27 20.56
N HIS A 237 6.70 22.71 20.72
CA HIS A 237 7.02 21.68 21.69
C HIS A 237 7.12 22.20 23.15
N THR A 238 7.29 23.51 23.37
CA THR A 238 7.35 24.12 24.72
C THR A 238 6.04 24.76 25.15
N VAL A 239 5.05 24.85 24.25
CA VAL A 239 3.78 25.54 24.50
C VAL A 239 2.68 24.53 24.88
N PRO A 240 1.83 24.83 25.88
CA PRO A 240 0.66 24.01 26.21
C PRO A 240 -0.34 23.91 25.06
N CYS A 241 -1.04 22.78 24.94
CA CYS A 241 -1.99 22.50 23.85
C CYS A 241 -3.08 23.58 23.70
N GLU A 242 -3.59 24.12 24.81
CA GLU A 242 -4.63 25.17 24.82
C GLU A 242 -4.14 26.48 24.17
N THR A 243 -2.94 26.92 24.55
CA THR A 243 -2.29 28.11 23.98
C THR A 243 -1.93 27.89 22.52
N LEU A 244 -1.48 26.68 22.17
CA LEU A 244 -1.14 26.32 20.80
C LEU A 244 -2.37 26.33 19.88
N CYS A 245 -3.49 25.74 20.33
CA CYS A 245 -4.75 25.78 19.59
C CYS A 245 -5.31 27.21 19.47
N SER A 246 -5.11 28.04 20.51
CA SER A 246 -5.47 29.46 20.47
C SER A 246 -4.62 30.25 19.45
N ARG A 247 -3.30 30.01 19.40
CA ARG A 247 -2.40 30.63 18.41
C ARG A 247 -2.72 30.24 16.97
N LEU A 248 -3.07 28.97 16.76
CA LEU A 248 -3.48 28.45 15.45
C LEU A 248 -4.97 28.71 15.16
N ALA A 249 -5.68 29.41 16.06
CA ALA A 249 -7.10 29.71 15.97
C ALA A 249 -7.96 28.49 15.57
N VAL A 250 -7.68 27.33 16.18
CA VAL A 250 -8.34 26.05 15.87
C VAL A 250 -8.98 25.45 17.11
N SER A 251 -10.16 24.87 16.95
CA SER A 251 -10.81 24.10 18.01
C SER A 251 -10.32 22.64 17.99
N PRO A 252 -9.80 22.08 19.09
CA PRO A 252 -9.43 20.66 19.19
C PRO A 252 -10.54 19.68 18.78
N ARG A 253 -11.80 20.06 19.03
CA ARG A 253 -12.97 19.21 18.81
C ARG A 253 -13.56 19.34 17.41
N TYR A 254 -13.57 20.56 16.86
CA TYR A 254 -14.22 20.86 15.59
C TYR A 254 -13.24 21.06 14.43
N GLY A 255 -11.95 21.21 14.70
CA GLY A 255 -10.94 21.50 13.69
C GLY A 255 -11.18 22.81 12.94
N LEU A 256 -10.62 22.92 11.73
CA LEU A 256 -10.77 24.11 10.90
C LEU A 256 -12.10 24.13 10.14
N GLY A 257 -12.65 25.33 9.94
CA GLY A 257 -13.80 25.56 9.06
C GLY A 257 -13.38 25.60 7.58
N GLY A 258 -14.29 25.26 6.68
CA GLY A 258 -13.97 25.17 5.23
C GLY A 258 -13.43 26.47 4.62
N HIS A 259 -13.93 27.63 5.06
CA HIS A 259 -13.43 28.93 4.60
C HIS A 259 -11.98 29.19 5.06
N GLU A 260 -11.67 28.85 6.31
CA GLU A 260 -10.33 29.05 6.88
C GLU A 260 -9.27 28.19 6.19
N VAL A 261 -9.63 26.96 5.82
CA VAL A 261 -8.77 26.06 5.04
C VAL A 261 -8.38 26.69 3.71
N ILE A 262 -9.33 27.31 3.01
CA ILE A 262 -9.06 27.97 1.71
C ILE A 262 -8.09 29.14 1.90
N THR A 263 -8.34 30.00 2.89
CA THR A 263 -7.46 31.14 3.21
C THR A 263 -6.03 30.69 3.54
N ARG A 264 -5.89 29.64 4.38
CA ARG A 264 -4.57 29.10 4.74
C ARG A 264 -3.87 28.45 3.56
N ARG A 265 -4.60 27.73 2.71
CA ARG A 265 -4.03 27.12 1.50
C ARG A 265 -3.48 28.19 0.55
N SER A 266 -4.15 29.33 0.42
CA SER A 266 -3.64 30.46 -0.36
C SER A 266 -2.39 31.11 0.24
N LYS A 267 -2.23 31.07 1.57
CA LYS A 267 -1.09 31.67 2.29
C LYS A 267 0.12 30.74 2.38
N TYR A 268 -0.08 29.48 2.73
CA TYR A 268 0.99 28.50 3.01
C TYR A 268 1.30 27.59 1.82
N GLY A 269 0.43 27.54 0.82
CA GLY A 269 0.57 26.63 -0.32
C GLY A 269 0.10 25.21 -0.01
N LEU A 270 0.47 24.27 -0.87
CA LEU A 270 0.20 22.84 -0.70
C LEU A 270 1.26 22.19 0.20
N ASN A 271 0.87 21.15 0.93
CA ASN A 271 1.78 20.31 1.69
C ASN A 271 2.52 19.34 0.75
N ALA A 272 3.41 19.89 -0.07
CA ALA A 272 4.24 19.13 -0.99
C ALA A 272 5.69 19.64 -0.93
N LEU A 273 6.64 18.72 -0.94
CA LEU A 273 8.05 19.04 -1.10
C LEU A 273 8.32 19.48 -2.54
N ALA A 274 9.23 20.44 -2.73
CA ALA A 274 9.59 20.92 -4.04
C ALA A 274 10.23 19.79 -4.87
N GLU A 275 9.58 19.39 -5.97
CA GLU A 275 10.16 18.45 -6.93
C GLU A 275 11.46 19.05 -7.51
N GLY A 276 12.51 18.25 -7.59
CA GLY A 276 13.77 18.66 -8.22
C GLY A 276 13.57 19.14 -9.66
N LYS A 277 14.45 20.02 -10.14
CA LYS A 277 14.39 20.53 -11.52
C LYS A 277 14.43 19.37 -12.50
N ARG A 278 13.39 19.23 -13.32
CA ARG A 278 13.32 18.21 -14.37
C ARG A 278 14.32 18.54 -15.46
N VAL A 279 15.07 17.52 -15.89
CA VAL A 279 16.06 17.64 -16.95
C VAL A 279 15.34 17.92 -18.27
N GLY A 280 15.77 18.96 -18.99
CA GLY A 280 15.12 19.37 -20.25
C GLY A 280 15.35 18.37 -21.40
N PHE A 281 14.55 18.44 -22.47
CA PHE A 281 14.77 17.63 -23.69
C PHE A 281 16.20 17.78 -24.23
N TRP A 282 16.67 19.02 -24.33
CA TRP A 282 17.99 19.36 -24.86
C TRP A 282 19.12 18.89 -23.95
N GLU A 283 18.86 18.84 -22.64
CA GLU A 283 19.85 18.40 -21.67
C GLU A 283 19.95 16.87 -21.63
N LEU A 284 18.83 16.15 -21.75
CA LEU A 284 18.80 14.70 -22.00
C LEU A 284 19.52 14.34 -23.30
N LEU A 285 19.26 15.08 -24.38
CA LEU A 285 19.92 14.87 -25.66
C LEU A 285 21.43 15.13 -25.55
N LYS A 286 21.85 16.21 -24.88
CA LYS A 286 23.28 16.50 -24.61
C LYS A 286 23.94 15.40 -23.78
N ASN A 287 23.21 14.80 -22.83
CA ASN A 287 23.71 13.69 -22.04
C ASN A 287 23.91 12.42 -22.87
N GLN A 288 23.09 12.16 -23.89
CA GLN A 288 23.32 11.03 -24.82
C GLN A 288 24.64 11.17 -25.59
N PHE A 289 25.08 12.39 -25.92
CA PHE A 289 26.38 12.62 -26.56
C PHE A 289 27.59 12.46 -25.63
N LYS A 290 27.37 12.35 -24.31
CA LYS A 290 28.43 12.04 -23.34
C LYS A 290 28.70 10.55 -23.19
N ASP A 291 27.84 9.69 -23.74
CA ASP A 291 28.05 8.25 -23.70
C ASP A 291 29.32 7.88 -24.49
N PHE A 292 30.20 7.12 -23.85
CA PHE A 292 31.46 6.66 -24.43
C PHE A 292 31.26 5.92 -25.77
N MET A 293 30.22 5.09 -25.88
CA MET A 293 29.89 4.37 -27.13
C MET A 293 29.49 5.34 -28.25
N VAL A 294 28.74 6.39 -27.93
CA VAL A 294 28.34 7.43 -28.90
C VAL A 294 29.57 8.24 -29.35
N GLN A 295 30.49 8.55 -28.43
CA GLN A 295 31.75 9.23 -28.76
C GLN A 295 32.64 8.39 -29.68
N VAL A 296 32.72 7.07 -29.46
CA VAL A 296 33.44 6.15 -30.35
C VAL A 296 32.84 6.17 -31.76
N LEU A 297 31.51 6.12 -31.87
CA LEU A 297 30.82 6.18 -33.17
C LEU A 297 31.02 7.54 -33.87
N LEU A 298 30.99 8.65 -33.12
CA LEU A 298 31.33 9.97 -33.64
C LEU A 298 32.78 10.06 -34.11
N GLY A 299 33.71 9.44 -33.38
CA GLY A 299 35.11 9.31 -33.78
C GLY A 299 35.26 8.53 -35.09
N ALA A 300 34.57 7.39 -35.22
CA ALA A 300 34.56 6.59 -36.44
C ALA A 300 33.97 7.33 -37.65
N ALA A 301 32.89 8.11 -37.42
CA ALA A 301 32.32 8.99 -38.43
C ALA A 301 33.32 10.08 -38.86
N GLY A 302 34.03 10.69 -37.90
CA GLY A 302 35.06 11.70 -38.16
C GLY A 302 36.24 11.13 -38.98
N VAL A 303 36.74 9.96 -38.61
CA VAL A 303 37.79 9.25 -39.37
C VAL A 303 37.31 8.96 -40.79
N SER A 304 36.09 8.46 -40.98
CA SER A 304 35.53 8.19 -42.31
C SER A 304 35.43 9.46 -43.18
N LEU A 305 35.17 10.61 -42.55
CA LEU A 305 35.11 11.91 -43.23
C LEU A 305 36.50 12.36 -43.70
N ILE A 306 37.54 12.14 -42.88
CA ILE A 306 38.95 12.40 -43.25
C ILE A 306 39.39 11.51 -44.42
N LEU A 307 38.92 10.25 -44.47
CA LEU A 307 39.19 9.34 -45.59
C LEU A 307 38.40 9.69 -46.88
N GLY A 308 37.60 10.76 -46.89
CA GLY A 308 36.78 11.16 -48.03
C GLY A 308 35.54 10.28 -48.27
N LYS A 309 35.23 9.35 -47.36
CA LYS A 309 34.05 8.48 -47.43
C LYS A 309 32.83 9.15 -46.82
N THR A 310 32.34 10.18 -47.51
CA THR A 310 31.20 11.00 -47.05
C THR A 310 29.91 10.20 -46.85
N LYS A 311 29.67 9.15 -47.66
CA LYS A 311 28.50 8.29 -47.53
C LYS A 311 28.50 7.48 -46.22
N ASP A 312 29.64 6.91 -45.83
CA ASP A 312 29.78 6.09 -44.62
C ASP A 312 29.69 6.97 -43.36
N ALA A 313 30.29 8.16 -43.41
CA ALA A 313 30.19 9.14 -42.33
C ALA A 313 28.74 9.64 -42.16
N LEU A 314 28.02 9.89 -43.25
CA LEU A 314 26.60 10.30 -43.22
C LEU A 314 25.71 9.21 -42.62
N LEU A 315 25.91 7.94 -43.02
CA LEU A 315 25.16 6.81 -42.47
C LEU A 315 25.39 6.68 -40.96
N THR A 316 26.65 6.76 -40.52
CA THR A 316 27.01 6.66 -39.10
C THR A 316 26.39 7.81 -38.29
N MET A 317 26.44 9.04 -38.82
CA MET A 317 25.80 10.20 -38.19
C MET A 317 24.28 10.04 -38.08
N ALA A 318 23.62 9.49 -39.09
CA ALA A 318 22.19 9.24 -39.07
C ALA A 318 21.82 8.19 -38.00
N ILE A 319 22.60 7.12 -37.86
CA ILE A 319 22.40 6.08 -36.84
C ILE A 319 22.57 6.66 -35.43
N VAL A 320 23.64 7.44 -35.21
CA VAL A 320 23.88 8.09 -33.91
C VAL A 320 22.73 9.02 -33.53
N LEU A 321 22.25 9.84 -34.48
CA LEU A 321 21.13 10.75 -34.25
C LEU A 321 19.83 9.99 -33.94
N ALA A 322 19.53 8.93 -34.70
CA ALA A 322 18.35 8.10 -34.49
C ALA A 322 18.37 7.42 -33.12
N ASN A 323 19.51 6.85 -32.72
CA ASN A 323 19.66 6.24 -31.40
C ASN A 323 19.54 7.26 -30.27
N ALA A 324 20.08 8.47 -30.42
CA ALA A 324 19.95 9.53 -29.43
C ALA A 324 18.47 9.95 -29.25
N VAL A 325 17.73 10.10 -30.35
CA VAL A 325 16.29 10.43 -30.31
C VAL A 325 15.48 9.30 -29.68
N LEU A 326 15.71 8.06 -30.11
CA LEU A 326 15.04 6.89 -29.54
C LEU A 326 15.34 6.76 -28.03
N GLY A 327 16.59 6.98 -27.62
CA GLY A 327 17.00 6.99 -26.22
C GLY A 327 16.23 8.01 -25.39
N VAL A 328 16.14 9.26 -25.83
CA VAL A 328 15.38 10.32 -25.13
C VAL A 328 13.88 10.01 -25.07
N VAL A 329 13.30 9.45 -26.14
CA VAL A 329 11.88 9.04 -26.16
C VAL A 329 11.63 7.89 -25.18
N GLN A 330 12.52 6.90 -25.15
CA GLN A 330 12.41 5.73 -24.29
C GLN A 330 12.57 6.10 -22.81
N GLU A 331 13.51 6.99 -22.50
CA GLU A 331 13.73 7.51 -21.15
C GLU A 331 12.50 8.28 -20.63
N ARG A 332 11.95 9.19 -21.46
CA ARG A 332 10.72 9.93 -21.11
C ARG A 332 9.50 9.04 -20.92
N ARG A 333 9.37 7.98 -21.71
CA ARG A 333 8.24 7.03 -21.59
C ARG A 333 8.31 6.27 -20.26
N SER A 334 9.51 5.87 -19.86
CA SER A 334 9.76 5.21 -18.58
C SER A 334 9.46 6.12 -17.39
N GLU A 335 9.97 7.36 -17.42
CA GLU A 335 9.76 8.35 -16.35
C GLU A 335 8.28 8.70 -16.15
N ARG A 336 7.53 8.95 -17.24
CA ARG A 336 6.09 9.26 -17.18
C ARG A 336 5.27 8.16 -16.52
N SER A 337 5.62 6.90 -16.77
CA SER A 337 4.89 5.75 -16.23
C SER A 337 5.09 5.65 -14.72
N ILE A 338 6.31 5.91 -14.24
CA ILE A 338 6.65 5.91 -12.81
C ILE A 338 5.93 7.06 -12.09
N LEU A 339 5.95 8.27 -12.66
CA LEU A 339 5.29 9.43 -12.06
C LEU A 339 3.77 9.27 -11.97
N ALA A 340 3.13 8.65 -12.98
CA ALA A 340 1.70 8.36 -12.95
C ALA A 340 1.35 7.38 -11.81
N LEU A 341 2.18 6.36 -11.60
CA LEU A 341 2.01 5.40 -10.49
C LEU A 341 2.21 6.08 -9.13
N GLN A 342 3.22 6.95 -8.98
CA GLN A 342 3.47 7.68 -7.74
C GLN A 342 2.31 8.60 -7.35
N LYS A 343 1.72 9.33 -8.32
CA LYS A 343 0.56 10.19 -8.05
C LYS A 343 -0.71 9.42 -7.67
N MET A 344 -0.82 8.15 -8.08
CA MET A 344 -1.94 7.27 -7.70
C MET A 344 -1.76 6.66 -6.31
N ALA A 345 -0.52 6.59 -5.81
CA ALA A 345 -0.18 6.16 -4.45
C ALA A 345 -0.01 7.34 -3.47
N ALA A 346 -0.49 8.54 -3.83
CA ALA A 346 -0.33 9.73 -3.00
C ALA A 346 -0.96 9.51 -1.62
N PRO A 347 -0.23 9.77 -0.52
CA PRO A 347 -0.70 9.48 0.83
C PRO A 347 -1.95 10.30 1.15
N THR A 348 -2.91 9.66 1.79
CA THR A 348 -4.10 10.33 2.34
C THR A 348 -3.90 10.58 3.82
N ALA A 349 -4.60 11.58 4.36
CA ALA A 349 -4.58 11.94 5.76
C ALA A 349 -6.02 12.04 6.29
N ARG A 350 -6.23 11.56 7.51
CA ARG A 350 -7.51 11.70 8.21
C ARG A 350 -7.49 12.98 9.02
N VAL A 351 -8.43 13.86 8.74
CA VAL A 351 -8.54 15.17 9.40
C VAL A 351 -9.91 15.36 10.04
N ILE A 352 -9.95 16.23 11.04
CA ILE A 352 -11.19 16.77 11.60
C ILE A 352 -11.35 18.19 11.06
N ARG A 353 -12.39 18.42 10.27
CA ARG A 353 -12.76 19.75 9.73
C ARG A 353 -14.26 19.98 9.93
N GLY A 354 -14.63 21.12 10.52
CA GLY A 354 -16.02 21.45 10.87
C GLY A 354 -16.74 20.39 11.72
N GLY A 355 -16.02 19.74 12.63
CA GLY A 355 -16.54 18.69 13.52
C GLY A 355 -16.74 17.32 12.88
N ARG A 356 -16.38 17.16 11.61
CA ARG A 356 -16.51 15.89 10.88
C ARG A 356 -15.13 15.31 10.60
N ARG A 357 -15.00 14.00 10.79
CA ARG A 357 -13.84 13.24 10.33
C ARG A 357 -13.95 13.04 8.83
N CYS A 358 -12.96 13.49 8.08
CA CYS A 358 -12.88 13.29 6.63
C CYS A 358 -11.47 12.86 6.23
N GLN A 359 -11.38 12.08 5.17
CA GLN A 359 -10.13 11.68 4.56
C GLN A 359 -9.84 12.62 3.39
N ILE A 360 -8.68 13.26 3.40
CA ILE A 360 -8.24 14.19 2.35
C ILE A 360 -6.86 13.76 1.85
N LYS A 361 -6.41 14.31 0.72
CA LYS A 361 -5.04 14.12 0.26
C LYS A 361 -4.07 14.81 1.22
N ALA A 362 -2.94 14.18 1.54
CA ALA A 362 -1.93 14.78 2.42
C ALA A 362 -1.42 16.13 1.87
N GLU A 363 -1.39 16.31 0.54
CA GLU A 363 -1.04 17.56 -0.14
C GLU A 363 -1.96 18.75 0.19
N GLU A 364 -3.20 18.46 0.61
CA GLU A 364 -4.22 19.48 0.93
C GLU A 364 -4.24 19.87 2.41
N LEU A 365 -3.32 19.33 3.21
CA LEU A 365 -3.14 19.72 4.61
C LEU A 365 -2.63 21.15 4.70
N VAL A 366 -3.12 21.87 5.70
CA VAL A 366 -2.66 23.22 6.03
C VAL A 366 -2.30 23.32 7.51
N PRO A 367 -1.41 24.26 7.90
CA PRO A 367 -1.14 24.51 9.31
C PRO A 367 -2.42 24.78 10.11
N GLY A 368 -2.56 24.07 11.23
CA GLY A 368 -3.73 24.07 12.10
C GLY A 368 -4.79 23.02 11.77
N ASP A 369 -4.67 22.22 10.71
CA ASP A 369 -5.50 21.03 10.56
C ASP A 369 -5.29 20.07 11.74
N ILE A 370 -6.37 19.45 12.21
CA ILE A 370 -6.29 18.40 13.21
C ILE A 370 -6.30 17.07 12.48
N ILE A 371 -5.21 16.32 12.60
CA ILE A 371 -5.07 14.98 12.07
C ILE A 371 -5.35 13.94 13.13
N VAL A 372 -5.92 12.81 12.68
CA VAL A 372 -6.08 11.59 13.47
C VAL A 372 -5.00 10.61 13.03
N LEU A 373 -4.24 10.12 13.98
CA LEU A 373 -3.11 9.22 13.79
C LEU A 373 -3.41 7.88 14.49
N GLU A 374 -3.32 6.78 13.76
CA GLU A 374 -3.43 5.42 14.31
C GLU A 374 -2.26 4.54 13.86
N ALA A 375 -2.08 3.41 14.53
CA ALA A 375 -1.07 2.42 14.15
C ALA A 375 -1.15 2.05 12.66
N GLY A 376 -0.02 2.13 11.97
CA GLY A 376 0.12 1.95 10.53
C GLY A 376 0.15 3.26 9.73
N ASP A 377 -0.36 4.37 10.29
CA ASP A 377 -0.36 5.65 9.59
C ASP A 377 1.05 6.22 9.45
N ARG A 378 1.31 6.83 8.29
CA ARG A 378 2.48 7.68 8.10
C ARG A 378 2.11 9.12 8.46
N VAL A 379 2.95 9.77 9.25
CA VAL A 379 2.76 11.17 9.65
C VAL A 379 2.87 12.06 8.40
N PRO A 380 1.80 12.77 8.00
CA PRO A 380 1.72 13.41 6.68
C PRO A 380 2.34 14.81 6.63
N ALA A 381 2.56 15.44 7.79
CA ALA A 381 3.19 16.75 7.97
C ALA A 381 3.63 16.87 9.44
N ASP A 382 4.50 17.83 9.74
CA ASP A 382 4.97 18.09 11.10
C ASP A 382 3.81 18.56 11.99
N ALA A 383 3.66 17.90 13.14
CA ALA A 383 2.48 18.06 13.98
C ALA A 383 2.81 17.99 15.47
N ARG A 384 2.03 18.73 16.26
CA ARG A 384 2.03 18.65 17.73
C ARG A 384 0.93 17.72 18.21
N LEU A 385 1.27 16.75 19.06
CA LEU A 385 0.28 15.86 19.68
C LEU A 385 -0.61 16.61 20.69
N LEU A 386 -1.92 16.50 20.50
CA LEU A 386 -2.96 16.99 21.42
C LEU A 386 -3.44 15.88 22.36
N THR A 387 -3.51 14.64 21.85
CA THR A 387 -3.82 13.44 22.64
C THR A 387 -2.92 12.31 22.18
N ALA A 388 -2.49 11.46 23.11
CA ALA A 388 -1.68 10.28 22.82
C ALA A 388 -2.10 9.14 23.76
N TYR A 389 -2.54 8.03 23.19
CA TYR A 389 -2.90 6.82 23.92
C TYR A 389 -1.96 5.70 23.49
N GLN A 390 -0.94 5.44 24.31
CA GLN A 390 0.15 4.47 24.01
C GLN A 390 0.74 4.69 22.61
N CYS A 391 0.89 5.96 22.21
CA CYS A 391 1.32 6.32 20.86
C CYS A 391 2.83 6.09 20.73
N GLU A 392 3.23 5.12 19.91
CA GLU A 392 4.64 4.84 19.60
C GLU A 392 4.91 5.16 18.14
N VAL A 393 5.98 5.89 17.89
CA VAL A 393 6.34 6.39 16.56
C VAL A 393 7.74 5.96 16.21
N GLU A 394 7.91 5.34 15.05
CA GLU A 394 9.21 5.04 14.47
C GLU A 394 9.68 6.23 13.65
N GLU A 395 10.77 6.85 14.10
CA GLU A 395 11.37 8.06 13.52
C GLU A 395 12.68 7.75 12.79
N SER A 396 12.84 6.52 12.29
CA SER A 396 14.05 6.04 11.62
C SER A 396 14.45 6.87 10.40
N SER A 397 13.47 7.48 9.72
CA SER A 397 13.71 8.41 8.60
C SER A 397 14.39 9.72 9.02
N LEU A 398 14.42 10.03 10.32
CA LEU A 398 14.86 11.30 10.87
C LEU A 398 16.07 11.15 11.81
N THR A 399 16.04 10.15 12.68
CA THR A 399 17.12 9.89 13.65
C THR A 399 18.08 8.79 13.20
N GLY A 400 17.68 7.96 12.22
CA GLY A 400 18.43 6.77 11.81
C GLY A 400 18.26 5.57 12.75
N GLU A 401 17.51 5.72 13.84
CA GLU A 401 17.27 4.65 14.81
C GLU A 401 15.90 4.00 14.56
N SER A 402 15.85 2.66 14.46
CA SER A 402 14.60 1.91 14.23
C SER A 402 13.81 1.55 15.49
N VAL A 403 14.22 2.07 16.66
CA VAL A 403 13.51 1.78 17.92
C VAL A 403 12.31 2.73 18.03
N PRO A 404 11.07 2.23 18.18
CA PRO A 404 9.90 3.08 18.36
C PRO A 404 10.01 3.96 19.61
N VAL A 405 9.69 5.23 19.47
CA VAL A 405 9.72 6.23 20.55
C VAL A 405 8.31 6.43 21.08
N ASN A 406 8.12 6.27 22.38
CA ASN A 406 6.86 6.55 23.05
C ASN A 406 6.62 8.07 23.16
N LYS A 407 5.46 8.52 22.70
CA LYS A 407 5.10 9.93 22.61
C LYS A 407 4.11 10.35 23.72
N PHE A 408 4.27 11.57 24.21
CA PHE A 408 3.42 12.16 25.25
C PHE A 408 2.98 13.58 24.90
N ILE A 409 1.97 14.10 25.60
CA ILE A 409 1.39 15.41 25.29
C ILE A 409 1.97 16.55 26.12
N ASP A 410 2.68 16.24 27.20
CA ASP A 410 3.23 17.24 28.12
C ASP A 410 4.20 18.20 27.43
N ILE A 411 4.31 19.41 27.97
CA ILE A 411 5.26 20.41 27.51
C ILE A 411 6.68 19.98 27.83
N LEU A 412 7.62 20.29 26.94
CA LEU A 412 9.03 20.13 27.20
C LEU A 412 9.55 21.42 27.82
N ARG A 413 10.05 21.34 29.05
CA ARG A 413 10.68 22.49 29.73
C ARG A 413 12.14 22.54 29.31
N LEU A 414 12.61 23.73 28.94
CA LEU A 414 14.02 23.97 28.73
C LEU A 414 14.71 24.04 30.10
N GLU A 415 15.79 23.29 30.27
CA GLU A 415 16.65 23.42 31.45
C GLU A 415 17.48 24.72 31.37
N ASP A 416 17.86 25.26 32.53
CA ASP A 416 18.62 26.52 32.60
C ASP A 416 19.94 26.40 31.81
N GLY A 417 20.05 27.17 30.73
CA GLY A 417 21.22 27.22 29.84
C GLY A 417 21.06 26.52 28.48
N ILE A 418 19.98 25.78 28.24
CA ILE A 418 19.70 25.13 26.95
C ILE A 418 18.81 26.05 26.07
N LYS A 419 19.24 26.33 24.84
CA LYS A 419 18.52 27.23 23.91
C LYS A 419 17.31 26.58 23.23
N ASP A 420 17.35 25.27 22.98
CA ASP A 420 16.29 24.52 22.29
C ASP A 420 16.43 23.00 22.57
N VAL A 421 15.35 22.24 22.45
CA VAL A 421 15.35 20.78 22.58
C VAL A 421 15.72 20.13 21.23
N PRO A 422 16.68 19.18 21.19
CA PRO A 422 17.02 18.45 19.96
C PRO A 422 15.82 17.76 19.33
N LEU A 423 15.85 17.60 18.02
CA LEU A 423 14.66 17.18 17.26
C LEU A 423 14.17 15.77 17.66
N GLY A 424 15.08 14.83 17.91
CA GLY A 424 14.75 13.48 18.40
C GLY A 424 14.22 13.45 19.84
N ASP A 425 14.53 14.45 20.66
CA ASP A 425 14.06 14.55 22.06
C ASP A 425 12.68 15.19 22.17
N ARG A 426 12.16 15.76 21.07
CA ARG A 426 10.82 16.36 21.00
C ARG A 426 9.73 15.29 20.93
N LYS A 427 9.58 14.53 22.00
CA LYS A 427 8.63 13.39 22.16
C LYS A 427 7.16 13.79 22.17
N ASN A 428 6.87 15.08 22.11
CA ASN A 428 5.52 15.63 22.05
C ASN A 428 5.14 16.15 20.64
N MET A 429 6.07 16.00 19.69
CA MET A 429 5.92 16.25 18.26
C MET A 429 5.93 14.94 17.47
N CYS A 430 5.35 14.99 16.28
CA CYS A 430 5.43 13.97 15.24
C CYS A 430 5.90 14.61 13.94
N TYR A 431 6.84 13.99 13.24
CA TYR A 431 7.49 14.55 12.06
C TYR A 431 7.08 13.84 10.78
N MET A 432 6.96 14.60 9.70
CA MET A 432 6.60 14.10 8.38
C MET A 432 7.48 12.91 7.97
N GLY A 433 6.84 11.83 7.49
CA GLY A 433 7.53 10.64 7.01
C GLY A 433 7.79 9.57 8.07
N SER A 434 7.64 9.90 9.36
CA SER A 434 7.65 8.94 10.48
C SER A 434 6.40 8.05 10.45
N THR A 435 6.46 6.88 11.07
CA THR A 435 5.36 5.90 11.05
C THR A 435 4.85 5.64 12.46
N ILE A 436 3.53 5.66 12.65
CA ILE A 436 2.91 5.27 13.92
C ILE A 436 2.94 3.75 14.01
N VAL A 437 3.69 3.20 14.96
CA VAL A 437 3.84 1.76 15.16
C VAL A 437 2.69 1.20 16.00
N TYR A 438 2.28 1.96 17.01
CA TYR A 438 1.28 1.52 17.98
C TYR A 438 0.49 2.70 18.55
N GLY A 439 -0.73 2.43 19.01
CA GLY A 439 -1.58 3.40 19.68
C GLY A 439 -2.39 4.31 18.76
N HIS A 440 -2.98 5.33 19.36
CA HIS A 440 -3.80 6.35 18.69
C HIS A 440 -3.45 7.75 19.23
N GLY A 441 -3.41 8.74 18.35
CA GLY A 441 -3.19 10.13 18.70
C GLY A 441 -4.04 11.11 17.88
N LEU A 442 -4.34 12.25 18.49
CA LEU A 442 -4.78 13.44 17.74
C LEU A 442 -3.63 14.42 17.73
N ALA A 443 -3.32 14.98 16.58
CA ALA A 443 -2.28 15.97 16.45
C ALA A 443 -2.78 17.15 15.61
N VAL A 444 -2.19 18.32 15.84
CA VAL A 444 -2.44 19.51 15.03
C VAL A 444 -1.21 19.81 14.20
N ILE A 445 -1.43 20.02 12.90
CA ILE A 445 -0.36 20.35 11.95
C ILE A 445 0.23 21.69 12.33
N THR A 446 1.53 21.74 12.52
CA THR A 446 2.28 22.97 12.81
C THR A 446 2.93 23.52 11.55
N GLU A 447 3.52 22.64 10.74
CA GLU A 447 4.30 23.02 9.55
C GLU A 447 3.99 22.07 8.39
N THR A 448 4.06 22.58 7.16
CA THR A 448 3.70 21.86 5.92
C THR A 448 4.67 22.21 4.78
N GLY A 449 4.79 21.30 3.81
CA GLY A 449 5.57 21.53 2.59
C GLY A 449 7.06 21.70 2.89
N MET A 450 7.69 22.74 2.34
CA MET A 450 9.14 22.99 2.53
C MET A 450 9.54 23.42 3.95
N ASN A 451 8.56 23.63 4.83
CA ASN A 451 8.82 24.04 6.21
C ASN A 451 8.93 22.85 7.18
N THR A 452 8.59 21.63 6.75
CA THR A 452 8.76 20.40 7.56
C THR A 452 10.23 19.97 7.64
#